data_AF-A0AAV7FIZ6-F1
#
_entry.id   AF-A0AAV7FIZ6-F1
#
_cell.length_a   1.000
_cell.length_b   1.000
_cell.length_c   1.000
_cell.angle_alpha   90.00
_cell.angle_beta   90.00
_cell.angle_gamma   90.00
#
_symmetry.space_group_name_H-M   'P 1'
#
loop_
_entity.id
_entity.type
_entity.pdbx_description
1 polymer ?
#
loop_
_entity_poly.entity_id
_entity_poly.type
_entity_poly.pdbx_seq_one_letter_code
_entity_poly.pdbx_strand_id
1 'polypeptide(L)'
;MLRACHQRCADRTLHVLEKNGSIFLKLGQHLSSMGYLLPTEWCTTFIPLQDKCPVSSLESIEDMYYNDTGRHIEDDFEQFSPEPIGAASLAQVHTAVLRENHQRVAVKVSIPI
;
A
#
# COMPACT_ATOMS: atom_id res chain seq x y z
N MET A 1 -24.31 17.22 19.89
CA MET A 1 -23.95 18.27 18.91
C MET A 1 -22.48 18.20 18.50
N LEU A 2 -21.53 18.16 19.44
CA LEU A 2 -20.08 18.10 19.14
C LEU A 2 -19.62 16.78 18.48
N ARG A 3 -20.08 15.62 18.98
CA ARG A 3 -19.77 14.30 18.39
C ARG A 3 -20.17 14.19 16.92
N ALA A 4 -21.39 14.62 16.58
CA ALA A 4 -21.87 14.65 15.19
C ALA A 4 -21.05 15.59 14.30
N CYS A 5 -20.52 16.69 14.86
CA CYS A 5 -19.60 17.57 14.14
C CYS A 5 -18.28 16.86 13.85
N HIS A 6 -17.69 16.18 14.84
CA HIS A 6 -16.47 15.40 14.66
C HIS A 6 -16.64 14.28 13.63
N GLN A 7 -17.73 13.52 13.71
CA GLN A 7 -18.02 12.46 12.73
C GLN A 7 -18.06 13.00 11.30
N ARG A 8 -18.85 14.05 11.07
CA ARG A 8 -18.95 14.67 9.74
C ARG A 8 -17.62 15.19 9.22
N CYS A 9 -16.78 15.76 10.09
CA CYS A 9 -15.45 16.24 9.69
C CYS A 9 -14.49 15.08 9.40
N ALA A 10 -14.55 14.00 10.18
CA ALA A 10 -13.77 12.78 9.96
C ALA A 10 -14.14 12.14 8.62
N ASP A 11 -15.42 11.99 8.29
CA ASP A 11 -15.90 11.42 7.03
C ASP A 11 -15.41 12.22 5.82
N ARG A 12 -15.51 13.56 5.89
CA ARG A 12 -15.01 14.45 4.82
C ARG A 12 -13.50 14.33 4.65
N THR A 13 -12.78 14.22 5.75
CA THR A 13 -11.31 14.08 5.74
C THR A 13 -10.92 12.73 5.16
N LEU A 14 -11.58 11.64 5.55
CA LEU A 14 -11.37 10.30 5.01
C LEU A 14 -11.45 10.31 3.49
N HIS A 15 -12.50 10.90 2.92
CA HIS A 15 -12.67 10.99 1.48
C HIS A 15 -11.52 11.74 0.79
N VAL A 16 -11.02 12.80 1.41
CA VAL A 16 -9.86 13.54 0.87
C VAL A 16 -8.57 12.72 0.98
N LEU A 17 -8.35 12.02 2.09
CA LEU A 17 -7.17 11.17 2.26
C LEU A 17 -7.14 10.02 1.24
N GLU A 18 -8.27 9.35 1.04
CA GLU A 18 -8.41 8.28 0.03
C GLU A 18 -8.16 8.82 -1.39
N LYS A 19 -8.73 9.97 -1.73
CA LYS A 19 -8.57 10.58 -3.05
C LYS A 19 -7.12 10.98 -3.36
N ASN A 20 -6.35 11.40 -2.35
CA ASN A 20 -4.96 11.80 -2.54
C ASN A 20 -3.95 10.64 -2.40
N GLY A 21 -4.36 9.49 -1.84
CA GLY A 21 -3.54 8.27 -1.79
C GLY A 21 -2.25 8.39 -0.99
N SER A 22 -1.29 7.51 -1.27
CA SER A 22 0.12 7.56 -0.82
C SER A 22 0.32 8.03 0.65
N ILE A 23 1.02 9.16 0.85
CA ILE A 23 1.33 9.71 2.18
C ILE A 23 0.09 10.08 2.99
N PHE A 24 -1.03 10.41 2.35
CA PHE A 24 -2.28 10.74 3.01
C PHE A 24 -2.96 9.50 3.61
N LEU A 25 -2.83 8.34 2.96
CA LEU A 25 -3.26 7.06 3.55
C LEU A 25 -2.44 6.76 4.82
N LYS A 26 -1.12 6.97 4.79
CA LYS A 26 -0.26 6.83 5.99
C LYS A 26 -0.64 7.79 7.10
N LEU A 27 -0.95 9.04 6.76
CA LEU A 27 -1.41 10.02 7.72
C LEU A 27 -2.70 9.54 8.39
N GLY A 28 -3.68 9.08 7.61
CA GLY A 28 -4.91 8.51 8.14
C GLY A 28 -4.70 7.28 9.03
N GLN A 29 -3.80 6.37 8.64
CA GLN A 29 -3.38 5.25 9.47
C GLN A 29 -2.80 5.72 10.81
N HIS A 30 -1.93 6.73 10.79
CA HIS A 30 -1.35 7.28 12.02
C HIS A 30 -2.42 7.94 12.90
N LEU A 31 -3.31 8.75 12.32
CA LEU A 31 -4.43 9.39 13.02
C LEU A 31 -5.38 8.37 13.65
N SER A 32 -5.61 7.23 12.99
CA SER A 32 -6.48 6.15 13.52
C SER A 32 -5.95 5.54 14.83
N SER A 33 -4.63 5.63 15.07
CA SER A 33 -3.97 5.11 16.27
C SER A 33 -3.88 6.13 17.42
N MET A 34 -4.28 7.38 17.20
CA MET A 34 -4.19 8.48 18.19
C MET A 34 -5.39 8.56 19.14
N GLY A 35 -5.86 7.42 19.64
CA GLY A 35 -7.02 7.37 20.55
C GLY A 35 -6.84 8.12 21.88
N TYR A 36 -5.59 8.46 22.24
CA TYR A 36 -5.27 9.27 23.42
C TYR A 36 -5.38 10.78 23.18
N LEU A 37 -5.43 11.22 21.92
CA LEU A 37 -5.41 12.64 21.53
C LEU A 37 -6.67 13.06 20.76
N LEU A 38 -7.18 12.19 19.88
CA LEU A 38 -8.29 12.50 19.00
C LEU A 38 -9.61 11.92 19.51
N PRO A 39 -10.76 12.58 19.24
CA PRO A 39 -12.06 11.99 19.51
C PRO A 39 -12.23 10.65 18.80
N THR A 40 -12.97 9.74 19.43
CA THR A 40 -13.19 8.38 18.93
C THR A 40 -13.72 8.37 17.50
N GLU A 41 -14.55 9.34 17.13
CA GLU A 41 -15.11 9.48 15.77
C GLU A 41 -14.02 9.59 14.69
N TRP A 42 -12.90 10.25 14.97
CA TRP A 42 -11.77 10.32 14.01
C TRP A 42 -11.01 9.00 13.94
N CYS A 43 -10.73 8.42 15.10
CA CYS A 43 -9.95 7.19 15.18
C CYS A 43 -10.67 6.04 14.45
N THR A 44 -11.96 5.86 14.71
CA THR A 44 -12.76 4.79 14.11
C THR A 44 -12.99 4.98 12.62
N THR A 45 -13.23 6.21 12.17
CA THR A 45 -13.46 6.53 10.75
C THR A 45 -12.24 6.21 9.88
N PHE A 46 -11.03 6.27 10.44
CA PHE A 46 -9.80 6.00 9.71
C PHE A 46 -9.30 4.56 9.83
N ILE A 47 -9.93 3.69 10.62
CA ILE A 47 -9.60 2.25 10.69
C ILE A 47 -9.55 1.59 9.30
N PRO A 48 -10.51 1.84 8.38
CA PRO A 48 -10.47 1.22 7.04
C PRO A 48 -9.22 1.57 6.21
N LEU A 49 -8.52 2.66 6.53
CA LEU A 49 -7.27 3.04 5.86
C LEU A 49 -6.10 2.11 6.24
N GLN A 50 -6.23 1.33 7.31
CA GLN A 50 -5.22 0.35 7.71
C GLN A 50 -5.26 -0.92 6.84
N ASP A 51 -6.44 -1.34 6.38
CA ASP A 51 -6.64 -2.62 5.68
C ASP A 51 -6.59 -2.52 4.15
N LYS A 52 -6.67 -1.31 3.57
CA LYS A 52 -6.71 -1.12 2.11
C LYS A 52 -5.38 -0.59 1.59
N CYS A 53 -4.39 -1.47 1.47
CA CYS A 53 -3.23 -1.16 0.64
C CYS A 53 -3.56 -1.52 -0.83
N PRO A 54 -3.49 -0.58 -1.77
CA PRO A 54 -3.67 -0.90 -3.19
C PRO A 54 -2.58 -1.88 -3.63
N VAL A 55 -2.98 -2.82 -4.49
CA VAL A 55 -2.08 -3.78 -5.13
C VAL A 55 -1.93 -3.36 -6.58
N SER A 56 -0.70 -3.09 -7.01
CA SER A 56 -0.35 -2.87 -8.41
C SER A 56 -0.52 -4.16 -9.20
N SER A 57 -1.01 -4.05 -10.43
CA SER A 57 -1.08 -5.16 -11.37
C SER A 57 0.33 -5.67 -11.71
N LEU A 58 0.45 -6.95 -12.08
CA LEU A 58 1.74 -7.51 -12.51
C LEU A 58 2.31 -6.75 -13.72
N GLU A 59 1.47 -6.35 -14.67
CA GLU A 59 1.85 -5.54 -15.84
C GLU A 59 2.53 -4.22 -15.42
N SER A 60 1.96 -3.50 -14.44
CA SER A 60 2.57 -2.28 -13.91
C SER A 60 3.93 -2.53 -13.24
N ILE A 61 4.11 -3.70 -12.64
CA ILE A 61 5.37 -4.10 -11.99
C ILE A 61 6.42 -4.47 -13.03
N GLU A 62 6.03 -5.18 -14.09
CA GLU A 62 6.88 -5.53 -15.22
C GLU A 62 7.36 -4.27 -15.95
N ASP A 63 6.46 -3.32 -16.22
CA ASP A 63 6.79 -2.04 -16.83
C ASP A 63 7.77 -1.24 -15.97
N MET A 64 7.49 -1.12 -14.67
CA MET A 64 8.39 -0.43 -13.74
C MET A 64 9.76 -1.12 -13.70
N TYR A 65 9.80 -2.45 -13.64
CA TYR A 65 11.06 -3.20 -13.60
C TYR A 65 11.88 -3.01 -14.88
N TYR A 66 11.22 -3.04 -16.04
CA TYR A 66 11.86 -2.77 -17.32
C TYR A 66 12.39 -1.34 -17.41
N ASN A 67 11.62 -0.35 -16.97
CA ASN A 67 12.05 1.05 -16.96
C ASN A 67 13.24 1.29 -16.02
N ASP A 68 13.30 0.60 -14.88
CA ASP A 68 14.37 0.79 -13.88
C ASP A 68 15.65 0.01 -14.22
N THR A 69 15.53 -1.18 -14.81
CA THR A 69 16.66 -2.11 -15.02
C THR A 69 17.05 -2.33 -16.47
N GLY A 70 16.17 -2.00 -17.42
CA GLY A 70 16.32 -2.29 -18.85
C GLY A 70 16.13 -3.77 -19.22
N ARG A 71 15.66 -4.60 -18.28
CA ARG A 71 15.50 -6.07 -18.42
C ARG A 71 14.09 -6.49 -18.07
N HIS A 72 13.67 -7.66 -18.54
CA HIS A 72 12.39 -8.24 -18.12
C HIS A 72 12.56 -9.03 -16.83
N ILE A 73 11.49 -9.12 -16.01
CA ILE A 73 11.50 -9.92 -14.77
C ILE A 73 11.92 -11.36 -15.05
N GLU A 74 11.51 -11.90 -16.20
CA GLU A 74 11.86 -13.25 -16.64
C GLU A 74 13.37 -13.45 -16.85
N ASP A 75 14.14 -12.39 -17.11
CA ASP A 75 15.59 -12.49 -17.30
C ASP A 75 16.33 -12.82 -16.00
N ASP A 76 15.81 -12.37 -14.86
CA ASP A 76 16.44 -12.53 -13.54
C ASP A 76 15.73 -13.55 -12.64
N PHE A 77 14.43 -13.75 -12.84
CA PHE A 77 13.61 -14.66 -12.06
C PHE A 77 13.13 -15.83 -12.92
N GLU A 78 13.37 -17.05 -12.43
CA GLU A 78 12.80 -18.28 -13.01
C GLU A 78 11.30 -18.36 -12.77
N GLN A 79 10.86 -17.91 -11.59
CA GLN A 79 9.46 -17.82 -11.21
C GLN A 79 9.23 -16.51 -10.48
N PHE A 80 8.15 -15.82 -10.80
CA PHE A 80 7.69 -14.64 -10.09
C PHE A 80 6.18 -14.78 -9.84
N SER A 81 5.76 -14.72 -8.58
CA SER A 81 4.35 -14.90 -8.23
C SER A 81 3.56 -13.63 -8.58
N PRO A 82 2.48 -13.70 -9.39
CA PRO A 82 1.66 -12.55 -9.73
C PRO A 82 0.93 -11.96 -8.50
N GLU A 83 0.58 -12.83 -7.55
CA GLU A 83 -0.11 -12.44 -6.33
C GLU A 83 0.92 -12.06 -5.25
N PRO A 84 0.81 -10.86 -4.64
CA PRO A 84 1.69 -10.48 -3.54
C PRO A 84 1.40 -11.33 -2.29
N ILE A 85 2.45 -11.70 -1.56
CA ILE A 85 2.33 -12.32 -0.24
C ILE A 85 2.01 -11.29 0.86
N GLY A 86 2.15 -10.01 0.55
CA GLY A 86 1.75 -8.90 1.43
C GLY A 86 1.84 -7.56 0.72
N ALA A 87 0.93 -6.66 1.04
CA ALA A 87 0.91 -5.30 0.53
C ALA A 87 0.94 -4.29 1.68
N ALA A 88 1.70 -3.21 1.49
CA ALA A 88 1.84 -2.09 2.39
C ALA A 88 1.63 -0.79 1.62
N SER A 89 1.48 0.32 2.34
CA SER A 89 1.07 1.61 1.77
C SER A 89 1.97 2.19 0.68
N LEU A 90 3.23 1.74 0.55
CA LEU A 90 4.16 2.17 -0.51
C LEU A 90 4.77 1.00 -1.30
N ALA A 91 4.53 -0.23 -0.89
CA ALA A 91 5.23 -1.37 -1.46
C ALA A 91 4.43 -2.64 -1.28
N GLN A 92 4.57 -3.56 -2.23
CA GLN A 92 4.08 -4.91 -2.13
C GLN A 92 5.22 -5.91 -2.23
N VAL A 93 5.03 -7.09 -1.66
CA VAL A 93 6.05 -8.13 -1.59
C VAL A 93 5.55 -9.35 -2.34
N HIS A 94 6.36 -9.83 -3.28
CA HIS A 94 6.10 -11.03 -4.07
C HIS A 94 7.10 -12.12 -3.71
N THR A 95 6.70 -13.39 -3.91
CA THR A 95 7.65 -14.50 -3.87
C THR A 95 8.21 -14.72 -5.26
N ALA A 96 9.52 -14.90 -5.37
CA ALA A 96 10.19 -15.23 -6.62
C ALA A 96 11.29 -16.27 -6.41
N VAL A 97 11.79 -16.83 -7.52
CA VAL A 97 12.93 -17.74 -7.56
C VAL A 97 13.96 -17.15 -8.51
N LEU A 98 15.18 -16.93 -8.02
CA LEU A 98 16.27 -16.40 -8.84
C LEU A 98 16.75 -17.43 -9.85
N ARG A 99 16.98 -16.99 -11.09
CA ARG A 99 17.44 -17.86 -12.17
C ARG A 99 18.90 -18.30 -12.04
N GLU A 100 19.74 -17.49 -11.37
CA GLU A 100 21.18 -17.76 -11.20
C GLU A 100 21.45 -18.98 -10.31
N ASN A 101 20.72 -19.12 -9.21
CA ASN A 101 21.03 -20.09 -8.15
C ASN A 101 19.81 -20.85 -7.62
N HIS A 102 18.65 -20.70 -8.25
CA HIS A 102 17.37 -21.30 -7.86
C HIS A 102 16.94 -20.96 -6.42
N GLN A 103 17.44 -19.87 -5.85
CA GLN A 103 17.09 -19.46 -4.50
C GLN A 103 15.72 -18.78 -4.47
N ARG A 104 14.86 -19.21 -3.53
CA ARG A 104 13.60 -18.53 -3.25
C ARG A 104 13.85 -17.23 -2.48
N VAL A 105 13.27 -16.14 -2.97
CA VAL A 105 13.43 -14.78 -2.43
C VAL A 105 12.09 -14.08 -2.27
N ALA A 106 12.06 -13.09 -1.37
CA ALA A 106 10.96 -12.14 -1.26
C ALA A 106 11.37 -10.84 -1.96
N VAL A 107 10.64 -10.47 -3.01
CA VAL A 107 10.90 -9.27 -3.82
C VAL A 107 9.96 -8.17 -3.38
N LYS A 108 10.50 -7.10 -2.80
CA LYS A 108 9.73 -5.92 -2.43
C LYS A 108 9.73 -4.94 -3.60
N VAL A 109 8.54 -4.65 -4.10
CA VAL A 109 8.28 -3.77 -5.23
C VAL A 109 7.67 -2.47 -4.71
N SER A 110 8.18 -1.32 -5.16
CA SER A 110 7.59 -0.02 -4.83
C SER A 110 6.34 0.20 -5.67
N ILE A 111 5.28 0.74 -5.07
CA ILE A 111 4.09 1.16 -5.82
C ILE A 111 4.45 2.45 -6.58
N PRO A 112 4.32 2.50 -7.92
CA PRO A 112 4.57 3.73 -8.68
C PRO A 112 3.61 4.85 -8.26
N ILE A 113 4.13 6.08 -8.19
CA ILE A 113 3.43 7.29 -7.70
C ILE A 113 2.75 8.01 -8.85
#